data_AF-B3Q521-F1
#
_entry.id   AF-B3Q521-F1
#
_cell.length_a   1.000
_cell.length_b   1.000
_cell.length_c   1.000
_cell.angle_alpha   90.00
_cell.angle_beta   90.00
_cell.angle_gamma   90.00
#
_symmetry.space_group_name_H-M   'P 1'
#
loop_
_entity.id
_entity.type
_entity.pdbx_description
1 polymer ?
#
loop_
_entity_poly.entity_id
_entity_poly.type
_entity_poly.pdbx_seq_one_letter_code
_entity_poly.pdbx_strand_id
1 'polypeptide(L)'
;MYRMIICGIGMGSRQTANRLLRRAAALVDEGGTILVMHVIENVPQRRLTGIPEESETAAIVDAEKKLVSLCKELGIPVMIEVRIGAASSLLMSAARERAADLILLSSHVPDITDYVFSSIVEQVVRHAGCSVLVDRRLAQVHEGLRAAGRRRCPALTPGQFPSITGPPA
;
A
#
# COMPACT_ATOMS: atom_id res chain seq x y z
N MET A 1 3.84 13.47 10.70
CA MET A 1 2.57 14.07 10.25
C MET A 1 1.38 13.17 10.58
N TYR A 2 1.61 11.86 10.76
CA TYR A 2 0.58 10.87 11.06
C TYR A 2 0.91 10.11 12.34
N ARG A 3 -0.11 9.86 13.17
CA ARG A 3 -0.02 9.17 14.45
C ARG A 3 -0.35 7.68 14.35
N MET A 4 -1.14 7.24 13.36
CA MET A 4 -1.49 5.84 13.18
C MET A 4 -1.57 5.46 11.70
N ILE A 5 -0.51 4.85 11.19
CA ILE A 5 -0.40 4.45 9.78
C ILE A 5 -0.69 2.96 9.63
N ILE A 6 -1.63 2.59 8.77
CA ILE A 6 -1.86 1.20 8.35
C ILE A 6 -1.17 0.94 7.02
N CYS A 7 -0.21 0.03 7.00
CA CYS A 7 0.44 -0.46 5.80
C CYS A 7 -0.20 -1.76 5.33
N GLY A 8 -0.99 -1.71 4.25
CA GLY A 8 -1.56 -2.91 3.65
C GLY A 8 -0.54 -3.61 2.75
N ILE A 9 -0.08 -4.78 3.16
CA ILE A 9 0.88 -5.59 2.40
C ILE A 9 0.13 -6.78 1.79
N GLY A 10 0.10 -6.87 0.46
CA GLY A 10 -0.45 -8.01 -0.28
C GLY A 10 0.63 -9.05 -0.68
N MET A 11 0.31 -9.92 -1.65
CA MET A 11 1.22 -10.92 -2.23
C MET A 11 2.33 -10.33 -3.13
N GLY A 12 2.68 -9.06 -2.93
CA GLY A 12 3.71 -8.37 -3.71
C GLY A 12 5.13 -8.82 -3.36
N SER A 13 6.11 -8.27 -4.07
CA SER A 13 7.52 -8.59 -3.80
C SER A 13 8.01 -8.01 -2.46
N ARG A 14 9.01 -8.66 -1.85
CA ARG A 14 9.67 -8.20 -0.63
C ARG A 14 10.19 -6.76 -0.75
N GLN A 15 10.67 -6.37 -1.93
CA GLN A 15 11.17 -5.02 -2.18
C GLN A 15 10.04 -3.96 -2.11
N THR A 16 8.83 -4.31 -2.54
CA THR A 16 7.67 -3.42 -2.41
C THR A 16 7.29 -3.25 -0.95
N ALA A 17 7.23 -4.33 -0.18
CA ALA A 17 6.98 -4.27 1.25
C ALA A 17 8.04 -3.42 1.99
N ASN A 18 9.32 -3.64 1.72
CA ASN A 18 10.42 -2.84 2.29
C ASN A 18 10.27 -1.34 2.02
N ARG A 19 9.93 -0.98 0.77
CA ARG A 19 9.74 0.41 0.38
C ARG A 19 8.55 1.04 1.10
N LEU A 20 7.44 0.31 1.18
CA LEU A 20 6.24 0.75 1.86
C LEU A 20 6.52 1.05 3.34
N LEU A 21 7.20 0.13 4.02
CA LEU A 21 7.55 0.26 5.43
C LEU A 21 8.53 1.41 5.69
N ARG A 22 9.54 1.60 4.83
CA ARG A 22 10.47 2.74 4.93
C ARG A 22 9.75 4.07 4.74
N ARG A 23 8.77 4.14 3.83
CA ARG A 23 7.94 5.34 3.67
C ARG A 23 7.07 5.59 4.89
N ALA A 24 6.44 4.57 5.44
CA ALA A 24 5.66 4.70 6.68
C ALA A 24 6.52 5.24 7.82
N ALA A 25 7.72 4.67 8.02
CA ALA A 25 8.67 5.13 9.03
C ALA A 25 9.13 6.59 8.84
N ALA A 26 9.14 7.11 7.60
CA ALA A 26 9.46 8.51 7.33
C ALA A 26 8.27 9.47 7.50
N LEU A 27 7.03 8.95 7.55
CA LEU A 27 5.80 9.73 7.62
C LEU A 27 5.18 9.77 9.02
N VAL A 28 5.43 8.71 9.80
CA VAL A 28 4.96 8.59 11.19
C VAL A 28 5.60 9.65 12.07
N ASP A 29 4.81 10.26 12.94
CA ASP A 29 5.31 11.18 13.97
C ASP A 29 6.04 10.46 15.09
N GLU A 30 6.82 11.23 15.87
CA GLU A 30 7.35 10.75 17.14
C GLU A 30 6.20 10.25 18.03
N GLY A 31 6.33 9.02 18.53
CA GLY A 31 5.29 8.35 19.32
C GLY A 31 4.08 7.86 18.52
N GLY A 32 4.10 7.99 17.19
CA GLY A 32 3.13 7.37 16.31
C GLY A 32 3.35 5.87 16.14
N THR A 33 2.32 5.18 15.64
CA THR A 33 2.31 3.72 15.47
C THR A 33 2.16 3.35 13.99
N ILE A 34 2.87 2.33 13.57
CA ILE A 34 2.71 1.70 12.26
C ILE A 34 2.12 0.31 12.47
N LEU A 35 0.96 0.06 11.86
CA LEU A 35 0.34 -1.25 11.78
C LEU A 35 0.58 -1.84 10.40
N VAL A 36 1.29 -2.96 10.35
CA VAL A 36 1.46 -3.76 9.16
C VAL A 36 0.33 -4.78 9.10
N MET A 37 -0.53 -4.63 8.09
CA MET A 37 -1.68 -5.48 7.92
C MET A 37 -1.56 -6.32 6.66
N HIS A 38 -1.69 -7.63 6.79
CA HIS A 38 -1.86 -8.54 5.66
C HIS A 38 -3.25 -9.15 5.72
N VAL A 39 -3.91 -9.21 4.56
CA VAL A 39 -5.20 -9.89 4.44
C VAL A 39 -5.04 -11.08 3.52
N ILE A 40 -5.41 -12.24 4.04
CA ILE A 40 -5.54 -13.47 3.26
C ILE A 40 -6.96 -13.45 2.69
N GLU A 41 -7.07 -13.25 1.37
CA GLU A 41 -8.37 -13.28 0.71
C GLU A 41 -8.92 -14.70 0.71
N ASN A 42 -10.10 -14.87 1.31
CA ASN A 42 -10.79 -16.15 1.25
C ASN A 42 -11.28 -16.37 -0.19
N VAL A 43 -10.71 -17.38 -0.85
CA VAL A 43 -11.17 -17.82 -2.16
C VAL A 43 -12.66 -18.19 -2.01
N PRO A 44 -13.56 -17.71 -2.89
CA PRO A 44 -14.98 -18.03 -2.77
C PRO A 44 -15.15 -19.54 -2.67
N GLN A 45 -15.87 -20.00 -1.64
CA GLN A 45 -16.16 -21.40 -1.29
C GLN A 45 -16.94 -22.18 -2.36
N ARG A 46 -16.94 -21.75 -3.63
CA ARG A 46 -17.65 -22.42 -4.73
C ARG A 46 -16.93 -23.66 -5.27
N ARG A 47 -15.79 -24.05 -4.68
CA ARG A 47 -15.19 -25.36 -4.93
C ARG A 47 -14.90 -26.07 -3.61
N LEU A 48 -15.83 -26.97 -3.28
CA LEU A 48 -15.59 -28.26 -2.61
C LEU A 48 -15.28 -28.18 -1.10
N THR A 49 -16.27 -28.61 -0.32
CA THR A 49 -16.13 -29.51 0.85
C THR A 49 -14.70 -29.74 1.36
N GLY A 50 -14.39 -29.27 2.58
CA GLY A 50 -13.38 -29.90 3.42
C GLY A 50 -11.98 -29.28 3.47
N ILE A 51 -11.85 -27.95 3.54
CA ILE A 51 -10.60 -27.34 4.03
C ILE A 51 -10.64 -27.37 5.56
N PRO A 52 -9.75 -28.12 6.25
CA PRO A 52 -9.71 -28.15 7.71
C PRO A 52 -9.32 -26.78 8.28
N GLU A 53 -9.95 -26.35 9.38
CA GLU A 53 -9.62 -25.11 10.11
C GLU A 53 -8.12 -24.99 10.47
N GLU A 54 -7.43 -26.12 10.57
CA GLU A 54 -5.97 -26.20 10.77
C GLU A 54 -5.17 -25.51 9.64
N SER A 55 -5.69 -25.49 8.40
CA SER A 55 -5.02 -24.89 7.25
C SER A 55 -5.04 -23.36 7.26
N GLU A 56 -6.12 -22.74 7.76
CA GLU A 56 -6.22 -21.28 7.85
C GLU A 56 -5.31 -20.73 8.95
N THR A 57 -5.30 -21.40 10.11
CA THR A 57 -4.42 -21.05 11.23
C THR A 57 -2.94 -21.14 10.83
N ALA A 58 -2.56 -22.20 10.11
CA ALA A 58 -1.19 -22.34 9.59
C ALA A 58 -0.81 -21.22 8.62
N ALA A 59 -1.73 -20.79 7.75
CA ALA A 59 -1.49 -19.70 6.80
C ALA A 59 -1.31 -18.35 7.50
N ILE A 60 -2.11 -18.07 8.54
CA ILE A 60 -1.94 -16.87 9.39
C ILE A 60 -0.56 -16.89 10.04
N VAL A 61 -0.21 -17.99 10.72
CA VAL A 61 1.06 -18.10 11.45
C VAL A 61 2.27 -17.97 10.51
N ASP A 62 2.21 -18.55 9.31
CA ASP A 62 3.27 -18.42 8.31
C ASP A 62 3.38 -16.98 7.78
N ALA A 63 2.25 -16.33 7.48
CA ALA A 63 2.24 -14.94 7.05
C ALA A 63 2.79 -14.00 8.14
N GLU A 64 2.36 -14.17 9.39
CA GLU A 64 2.88 -13.42 10.54
C GLU A 64 4.38 -13.60 10.69
N LYS A 65 4.89 -14.83 10.65
CA LYS A 65 6.34 -15.11 10.72
C LYS A 65 7.12 -14.37 9.63
N LYS A 66 6.63 -14.40 8.39
CA LYS A 66 7.26 -13.70 7.26
C LYS A 66 7.30 -12.19 7.46
N LEU A 67 6.20 -11.61 7.94
CA LEU A 67 6.10 -10.17 8.25
C LEU A 67 7.00 -9.78 9.42
N VAL A 68 7.04 -10.57 10.49
CA VAL A 68 7.90 -10.34 11.65
C VAL A 68 9.36 -10.33 11.22
N SER A 69 9.80 -11.33 10.45
CA SER A 69 11.18 -11.37 9.94
C SER A 69 11.51 -10.16 9.06
N LEU A 70 10.59 -9.77 8.17
CA LEU A 70 10.75 -8.58 7.33
C LEU A 70 10.96 -7.30 8.16
N CYS A 71 10.11 -7.09 9.17
CA CYS A 71 10.14 -5.87 9.97
C CYS A 71 11.35 -5.83 10.89
N LYS A 72 11.76 -6.98 11.45
CA LYS A 72 12.99 -7.12 12.24
C LYS A 72 14.24 -6.77 11.42
N GLU A 73 14.34 -7.25 10.19
CA GLU A 73 15.47 -6.94 9.31
C GLU A 73 15.57 -5.43 8.97
N LEU A 74 14.43 -4.74 8.92
CA LEU A 74 14.39 -3.30 8.66
C LEU A 74 14.66 -2.44 9.91
N GLY A 75 14.54 -3.02 11.11
CA GLY A 75 14.70 -2.30 12.38
C GLY A 75 13.59 -1.26 12.64
N ILE A 76 12.42 -1.41 12.03
CA ILE A 76 11.30 -0.46 12.16
C ILE A 76 10.32 -1.02 13.20
N PRO A 77 9.99 -0.27 14.26
CA PRO A 77 8.99 -0.70 15.24
C PRO A 77 7.60 -0.68 14.59
N VAL A 78 6.97 -1.84 14.51
CA VAL A 78 5.64 -1.99 13.93
C VAL A 78 4.80 -2.97 14.73
N MET A 79 3.48 -2.79 14.68
CA MET A 79 2.50 -3.81 15.03
C MET A 79 2.20 -4.65 13.79
N ILE A 80 1.96 -5.95 13.95
CA ILE A 80 1.64 -6.85 12.84
C ILE A 80 0.26 -7.45 13.11
N GLU A 81 -0.56 -7.48 12.08
CA GLU A 81 -1.90 -8.05 12.15
C GLU A 81 -2.24 -8.76 10.83
N VAL A 82 -2.64 -10.03 10.93
CA VAL A 82 -3.07 -10.82 9.78
C VAL A 82 -4.54 -11.17 9.95
N ARG A 83 -5.37 -10.84 8.96
CA ARG A 83 -6.81 -11.14 8.96
C ARG A 83 -7.19 -11.97 7.73
N ILE A 84 -8.28 -12.72 7.83
CA ILE A 84 -8.87 -13.47 6.70
C ILE A 84 -10.15 -12.78 6.25
N GLY A 85 -10.33 -12.59 4.94
CA GLY A 85 -11.56 -12.05 4.37
C GLY A 85 -11.34 -11.07 3.22
N ALA A 86 -12.28 -10.14 3.04
CA ALA A 86 -12.19 -9.14 1.97
C ALA A 86 -11.23 -8.01 2.35
N ALA A 87 -10.10 -7.90 1.64
CA ALA A 87 -9.00 -7.00 1.97
C ALA A 87 -9.40 -5.53 2.09
N SER A 88 -10.16 -5.00 1.13
CA SER A 88 -10.61 -3.60 1.16
C SER A 88 -11.46 -3.29 2.40
N SER A 89 -12.45 -4.14 2.68
CA SER A 89 -13.35 -4.00 3.83
C SER A 89 -12.58 -4.08 5.15
N LEU A 90 -11.67 -5.06 5.28
CA LEU A 90 -10.89 -5.25 6.49
C LEU A 90 -9.88 -4.12 6.73
N LEU A 91 -9.23 -3.60 5.68
CA LEU A 91 -8.36 -2.42 5.80
C LEU A 91 -9.14 -1.20 6.29
N MET A 92 -10.33 -0.95 5.74
CA MET A 92 -11.18 0.16 6.17
C MET A 92 -11.74 -0.06 7.58
N SER A 93 -12.07 -1.30 7.95
CA SER A 93 -12.52 -1.64 9.31
C SER A 93 -11.40 -1.40 10.32
N ALA A 94 -10.20 -1.92 10.06
CA ALA A 94 -9.03 -1.71 10.90
C ALA A 94 -8.69 -0.22 11.02
N ALA A 95 -8.82 0.55 9.94
CA ALA A 95 -8.62 2.00 9.98
C ALA A 95 -9.60 2.70 10.93
N ARG A 96 -10.88 2.29 10.93
CA ARG A 96 -11.87 2.82 11.88
C ARG A 96 -11.61 2.37 13.31
N GLU A 97 -11.35 1.08 13.52
CA GLU A 97 -11.09 0.48 14.84
C GLU A 97 -9.87 1.09 15.53
N ARG A 98 -8.83 1.41 14.75
CA ARG A 98 -7.56 1.94 15.25
C ARG A 98 -7.45 3.47 15.16
N ALA A 99 -8.49 4.15 14.69
CA ALA A 99 -8.46 5.58 14.36
C ALA A 99 -7.23 5.95 13.51
N ALA A 100 -6.95 5.16 12.47
CA ALA A 100 -5.85 5.40 11.55
C ALA A 100 -6.07 6.68 10.75
N ASP A 101 -5.04 7.50 10.65
CA ASP A 101 -5.05 8.76 9.90
C ASP A 101 -4.46 8.61 8.48
N LEU A 102 -3.73 7.51 8.24
CA LEU A 102 -3.20 7.14 6.93
C LEU A 102 -3.31 5.64 6.65
N ILE A 103 -3.86 5.28 5.49
CA ILE A 103 -3.68 3.96 4.87
C ILE A 103 -2.64 4.07 3.76
N LEU A 104 -1.58 3.27 3.86
CA LEU A 104 -0.50 3.19 2.90
C LEU A 104 -0.58 1.87 2.13
N LEU A 105 -0.75 1.94 0.80
CA LEU A 105 -0.85 0.79 -0.09
C LEU A 105 0.15 0.89 -1.23
N SER A 106 0.63 -0.25 -1.72
CA SER A 106 1.36 -0.29 -3.00
C SER A 106 0.41 -0.60 -4.14
N SER A 107 0.53 0.11 -5.26
CA SER A 107 -0.06 -0.35 -6.54
C SER A 107 1.00 -1.00 -7.42
N HIS A 108 0.61 -2.09 -8.06
CA HIS A 108 1.32 -2.62 -9.22
C HIS A 108 0.81 -1.86 -10.44
N VAL A 109 1.66 -1.05 -11.08
CA VAL A 109 1.31 -0.38 -12.34
C VAL A 109 2.11 -1.06 -13.46
N PRO A 110 1.46 -1.76 -14.41
CA PRO A 110 2.02 -2.01 -15.72
C PRO A 110 1.78 -0.76 -16.59
N ASP A 111 2.86 -0.05 -16.94
CA ASP A 111 2.91 1.08 -17.89
C ASP A 111 2.18 2.41 -17.58
N ILE A 112 2.63 3.46 -18.28
CA ILE A 112 2.34 4.88 -18.01
C ILE A 112 0.91 5.27 -18.47
N THR A 113 0.35 4.52 -19.42
CA THR A 113 -0.99 4.74 -19.99
C THR A 113 -2.08 3.94 -19.29
N ASP A 114 -1.74 2.91 -18.53
CA ASP A 114 -2.69 2.01 -17.88
C ASP A 114 -2.64 2.21 -16.37
N TYR A 115 -3.40 3.18 -15.87
CA TYR A 115 -3.61 3.40 -14.43
C TYR A 115 -4.48 2.27 -13.83
N VAL A 116 -3.98 1.03 -13.84
CA VAL A 116 -4.63 -0.10 -13.19
C VAL A 116 -4.28 -0.07 -11.70
N PHE A 117 -5.17 0.50 -10.89
CA PHE A 117 -5.16 0.22 -9.46
C PHE A 117 -5.64 -1.22 -9.27
N SER A 118 -5.06 -1.95 -8.33
CA SER A 118 -5.70 -3.19 -7.90
C SER A 118 -7.10 -2.87 -7.37
N SER A 119 -8.06 -3.78 -7.54
CA SER A 119 -9.43 -3.60 -7.07
C SER A 119 -9.48 -3.22 -5.58
N ILE A 120 -8.57 -3.75 -4.77
CA ILE A 120 -8.40 -3.40 -3.35
C ILE A 120 -8.02 -1.92 -3.19
N VAL A 121 -6.99 -1.46 -3.90
CA VAL A 121 -6.53 -0.07 -3.81
C VAL A 121 -7.61 0.89 -4.27
N GLU A 122 -8.31 0.57 -5.37
CA GLU A 122 -9.42 1.39 -5.86
C GLU A 122 -10.54 1.50 -4.81
N GLN A 123 -10.95 0.37 -4.23
CA GLN A 123 -12.00 0.34 -3.20
C GLN A 123 -11.60 1.16 -1.97
N VAL A 124 -10.35 1.06 -1.51
CA VAL A 124 -9.84 1.82 -0.36
C VAL A 124 -9.76 3.31 -0.68
N VAL A 125 -9.19 3.69 -1.83
CA VAL A 125 -9.08 5.11 -2.23
C VAL A 125 -10.46 5.78 -2.33
N ARG A 126 -11.48 5.06 -2.79
CA ARG A 126 -12.84 5.59 -2.95
C ARG A 126 -13.62 5.73 -1.64
N HIS A 127 -13.36 4.87 -0.65
CA HIS A 127 -14.25 4.73 0.51
C HIS A 127 -13.57 4.85 1.88
N ALA A 128 -12.23 4.98 1.94
CA ALA A 128 -11.55 5.17 3.21
C ALA A 128 -11.96 6.49 3.87
N GLY A 129 -12.20 6.43 5.19
CA GLY A 129 -12.50 7.61 6.00
C GLY A 129 -11.27 8.41 6.43
N CYS A 130 -10.08 8.04 5.97
CA CYS A 130 -8.80 8.68 6.30
C CYS A 130 -7.95 8.87 5.05
N SER A 131 -6.78 9.50 5.20
CA SER A 131 -5.89 9.74 4.09
C SER A 131 -5.42 8.41 3.48
N VAL A 132 -5.32 8.35 2.16
CA VAL A 132 -4.80 7.17 1.46
C VAL A 132 -3.59 7.58 0.64
N LEU A 133 -2.44 6.95 0.90
CA LEU A 133 -1.24 7.12 0.09
C LEU A 133 -1.01 5.84 -0.72
N VAL A 134 -1.00 6.00 -2.04
CA VAL A 134 -0.68 4.90 -2.97
C VAL A 134 0.75 5.05 -3.45
N ASP A 135 1.63 4.17 -2.95
CA ASP A 135 3.02 4.10 -3.40
C ASP A 135 3.12 3.34 -4.72
N ARG A 136 3.22 4.12 -5.80
CA ARG A 136 3.34 3.60 -7.16
C ARG A 136 4.77 3.17 -7.42
N ARG A 137 4.96 1.94 -7.90
CA ARG A 137 6.22 1.57 -8.54
C ARG A 137 6.19 2.13 -9.96
N LEU A 138 7.09 3.06 -10.28
CA LEU A 138 7.51 3.20 -11.68
C LEU A 138 8.23 1.88 -12.00
N ALA A 139 7.68 1.10 -12.93
CA ALA A 139 8.38 -0.05 -13.50
C ALA A 139 9.82 0.37 -13.90
N GLN A 140 10.74 -0.58 -14.05
CA GLN A 140 12.17 -0.35 -14.31
C GLN A 140 12.48 0.39 -15.64
N VAL A 141 11.95 1.59 -15.87
CA VAL A 141 12.34 2.46 -16.99
C VAL A 141 13.69 3.15 -16.70
N HIS A 142 14.18 3.08 -15.45
CA HIS A 142 15.37 3.81 -15.00
C HIS A 142 16.69 3.03 -14.96
N GLU A 143 16.74 1.72 -15.26
CA GLU A 143 18.05 1.09 -15.46
C GLU A 143 18.72 1.55 -16.76
N GLY A 144 17.93 1.89 -17.80
CA GLY A 144 18.42 2.61 -18.98
C GLY A 144 18.61 4.12 -18.76
N LEU A 145 17.70 4.77 -18.00
CA LEU A 145 17.75 6.23 -17.83
C LEU A 145 18.75 6.73 -16.79
N ARG A 146 19.23 5.90 -15.86
CA ARG A 146 20.32 6.31 -14.95
C ARG A 146 21.69 6.38 -15.63
N ALA A 147 21.86 5.68 -16.76
CA ALA A 147 23.02 5.89 -17.64
C ALA A 147 22.91 7.23 -18.41
N ALA A 148 21.70 7.75 -18.60
CA ALA A 148 21.42 9.03 -19.26
C ALA A 148 21.06 10.12 -18.22
N GLY A 149 22.08 10.65 -17.54
CA GLY A 149 22.09 11.91 -16.78
C GLY A 149 20.76 12.49 -16.29
N ARG A 150 20.57 12.53 -14.96
CA ARG A 150 19.43 13.18 -14.28
C ARG A 150 19.06 14.53 -14.91
N ARG A 151 17.95 14.59 -15.65
CA ARG A 151 17.26 15.88 -15.84
C ARG A 151 16.50 16.17 -14.55
N ARG A 152 16.97 17.17 -13.80
CA ARG A 152 16.19 17.76 -12.71
C ARG A 152 14.85 18.21 -13.30
N CYS A 153 13.74 17.88 -12.64
CA CYS A 153 12.48 18.57 -12.92
C CYS A 153 12.75 20.08 -12.74
N PRO A 154 12.47 20.93 -13.74
CA PRO A 154 12.50 22.35 -13.50
C PRO A 154 11.42 22.66 -12.48
N ALA A 155 11.79 23.34 -11.39
CA ALA A 155 10.82 23.89 -10.47
C ALA A 155 9.89 24.81 -11.28
N LEU A 156 8.60 24.52 -11.28
CA LEU A 156 7.59 25.44 -11.83
C LEU A 156 7.65 26.71 -10.99
N THR A 157 8.12 27.79 -11.58
CA THR A 157 8.03 29.12 -10.98
C THR A 157 6.55 29.54 -10.92
N PRO A 158 6.10 30.20 -9.83
CA PRO A 158 4.73 30.69 -9.74
C PRO A 158 4.45 31.67 -10.89
N GLY A 159 3.45 31.39 -11.73
CA GLY A 159 3.02 32.31 -12.81
C GLY A 159 2.74 31.68 -14.18
N GLN A 160 3.06 30.40 -14.42
CA GLN A 160 2.72 29.71 -15.66
C GLN A 160 1.51 28.78 -15.47
N PHE A 161 0.32 29.36 -15.30
CA PHE A 161 -0.92 28.66 -15.61
C PHE A 161 -1.36 29.07 -17.02
N PRO A 162 -1.55 28.14 -17.97
CA PRO A 162 -2.10 28.48 -19.28
C PRO A 162 -3.57 28.87 -19.10
N SER A 163 -3.91 30.09 -19.53
CA SER A 163 -5.28 30.60 -19.57
C SER A 163 -6.14 29.75 -20.51
N ILE A 164 -7.14 29.08 -19.94
CA ILE A 164 -8.12 28.29 -20.68
C ILE A 164 -9.01 29.28 -21.43
N THR A 165 -8.73 29.53 -22.70
CA THR A 165 -9.67 30.21 -23.60
C THR A 165 -10.38 29.13 -24.39
N GLY A 166 -11.67 28.92 -24.08
CA GLY A 166 -12.54 28.03 -24.86
C GLY A 166 -12.80 28.60 -26.26
N PRO A 167 -13.13 27.75 -27.25
CA PRO A 167 -13.37 28.20 -28.60
C PRO A 167 -14.70 29.00 -28.70
N PRO A 168 -14.79 30.01 -29.58
CA PRO A 168 -16.02 30.75 -29.81
C PRO A 168 -17.07 29.89 -30.57
N ALA A 169 -18.34 30.22 -30.31
CA ALA A 169 -19.55 29.54 -30.77
C ALA A 169 -19.76 29.56 -32.29
#